data_AF-A0A365Y435-F1
#
_entry.id   AF-A0A365Y435-F1
#
_cell.length_a   1.000
_cell.length_b   1.000
_cell.length_c   1.000
_cell.angle_alpha   90.00
_cell.angle_beta   90.00
_cell.angle_gamma   90.00
#
_symmetry.space_group_name_H-M   'P 1'
#
loop_
_entity.id
_entity.type
_entity.pdbx_description
1 polymer ?
#
loop_
_entity_poly.entity_id
_entity_poly.type
_entity_poly.pdbx_seq_one_letter_code
_entity_poly.pdbx_strand_id
1 'polypeptide(L)'
;MEKHPLQYFKDLITRNRIGNERINFINSQDYGTVINRDYKNGFIQYAVMDSLNEDSAAELITVTFIEHLESKINSEMFNVLDHIDNSLLSIDDEKKQGVYLKTIYKTLNSLILYAEQLEDLNQYIFIAYTLKDLKAELIDKYGIDDDAIAQKKINLPTSAQTSHKLQWMGKSKVLITLFYDLYSNVENGGEPLIRATKEQVKNFLLNNFIESDGQPLSPSSVDTILTPSKESKRALKGDRIDTSKLKEKK
;
A
#
# COMPACT_ATOMS: atom_id res chain seq x y z
N MET A 1 -2.69 -9.83 27.73
CA MET A 1 -1.62 -9.28 26.88
C MET A 1 -2.16 -8.01 26.28
N GLU A 2 -1.63 -6.87 26.71
CA GLU A 2 -1.99 -5.56 26.16
C GLU A 2 -1.58 -5.53 24.69
N LYS A 3 -2.49 -5.16 23.80
CA LYS A 3 -2.19 -5.08 22.36
C LYS A 3 -1.26 -3.89 22.13
N HIS A 4 -0.26 -4.05 21.27
CA HIS A 4 0.61 -2.94 20.89
C HIS A 4 -0.24 -1.73 20.43
N PRO A 5 0.08 -0.47 20.80
CA PRO A 5 -0.75 0.69 20.44
C PRO A 5 -0.97 0.80 18.93
N LEU A 6 0.08 0.66 18.12
CA LEU A 6 0.00 0.61 16.65
C LEU A 6 -0.60 -0.68 16.04
N GLN A 7 -1.24 -1.57 16.82
CA GLN A 7 -1.70 -2.87 16.30
C GLN A 7 -2.78 -2.73 15.22
N TYR A 8 -3.66 -1.72 15.33
CA TYR A 8 -4.66 -1.44 14.29
C TYR A 8 -4.00 -1.18 12.93
N PHE A 9 -3.06 -0.24 12.88
CA PHE A 9 -2.31 0.11 11.66
C PHE A 9 -1.47 -1.06 11.13
N LYS A 10 -0.84 -1.83 12.03
CA LYS A 10 -0.14 -3.08 11.66
C LYS A 10 -1.07 -4.04 10.92
N ASP A 11 -2.23 -4.32 11.51
CA ASP A 11 -3.19 -5.25 10.91
C ASP A 11 -3.75 -4.70 9.60
N LEU A 12 -4.03 -3.39 9.54
CA LEU A 12 -4.55 -2.70 8.36
C LEU A 12 -3.61 -2.86 7.15
N ILE A 13 -2.32 -2.58 7.34
CA ILE A 13 -1.32 -2.52 6.27
C ILE A 13 -0.76 -3.90 5.92
N THR A 14 -0.52 -4.78 6.89
CA THR A 14 0.24 -6.03 6.65
C THR A 14 -0.64 -7.26 6.42
N ARG A 15 -1.93 -7.23 6.78
CA ARG A 15 -2.82 -8.41 6.75
C ARG A 15 -4.01 -8.26 5.81
N ASN A 16 -3.92 -7.36 4.82
CA ASN A 16 -5.01 -7.09 3.86
C ASN A 16 -6.36 -6.77 4.55
N ARG A 17 -6.32 -6.11 5.71
CA ARG A 17 -7.55 -5.80 6.46
C ARG A 17 -8.42 -4.72 5.81
N ILE A 18 -7.90 -3.98 4.84
CA ILE A 18 -8.71 -3.03 4.05
C ILE A 18 -9.90 -3.75 3.40
N GLY A 19 -9.72 -4.98 2.91
CA GLY A 19 -10.82 -5.78 2.36
C GLY A 19 -11.88 -6.12 3.42
N ASN A 20 -11.46 -6.46 4.64
CA ASN A 20 -12.37 -6.74 5.74
C ASN A 20 -13.11 -5.48 6.20
N GLU A 21 -12.40 -4.34 6.29
CA GLU A 21 -13.02 -3.05 6.59
C GLU A 21 -14.05 -2.66 5.53
N ARG A 22 -13.77 -2.95 4.25
CA ARG A 22 -14.73 -2.72 3.17
C ARG A 22 -15.99 -3.58 3.32
N ILE A 23 -15.83 -4.86 3.67
CA ILE A 23 -16.97 -5.75 3.93
C ILE A 23 -17.77 -5.25 5.13
N ASN A 24 -17.10 -4.86 6.22
CA ASN A 24 -17.72 -4.34 7.43
C ASN A 24 -18.48 -3.04 7.16
N PHE A 25 -17.86 -2.12 6.41
CA PHE A 25 -18.48 -0.88 5.97
C PHE A 25 -19.79 -1.17 5.22
N ILE A 26 -19.74 -1.97 4.14
CA ILE A 26 -20.92 -2.25 3.32
C ILE A 26 -22.04 -2.92 4.12
N ASN A 27 -21.70 -3.77 5.08
CA ASN A 27 -22.65 -4.48 5.94
C ASN A 27 -23.01 -3.75 7.23
N SER A 28 -22.48 -2.54 7.46
CA SER A 28 -22.74 -1.78 8.68
C SER A 28 -24.23 -1.49 8.86
N GLN A 29 -24.68 -1.57 10.12
CA GLN A 29 -26.00 -1.16 10.56
C GLN A 29 -25.97 0.20 11.28
N ASP A 30 -24.83 0.90 11.25
CA ASP A 30 -24.63 2.18 11.91
C ASP A 30 -25.25 3.34 11.12
N TYR A 31 -25.66 3.08 9.87
CA TYR A 31 -26.37 4.03 9.02
C TYR A 31 -27.87 3.95 9.26
N GLY A 32 -28.57 5.07 9.01
CA GLY A 32 -30.03 5.15 9.06
C GLY A 32 -30.71 4.24 8.02
N THR A 33 -31.88 4.64 7.49
CA THR A 33 -32.56 3.81 6.49
C THR A 33 -31.74 3.73 5.21
N VAL A 34 -31.01 2.62 5.03
CA VAL A 34 -30.15 2.37 3.87
C VAL A 34 -31.01 2.13 2.63
N ILE A 35 -30.83 2.99 1.64
CA ILE A 35 -31.54 2.99 0.36
C ILE A 35 -30.78 2.16 -0.67
N ASN A 36 -29.44 2.23 -0.68
CA ASN A 36 -28.61 1.51 -1.64
C ASN A 36 -27.23 1.14 -1.06
N ARG A 37 -26.69 0.01 -1.52
CA ARG A 37 -25.33 -0.46 -1.24
C ARG A 37 -24.65 -0.80 -2.57
N ASP A 38 -23.58 -0.10 -2.90
CA ASP A 38 -22.79 -0.40 -4.09
C ASP A 38 -21.50 -1.14 -3.68
N TYR A 39 -21.51 -2.45 -3.90
CA TYR A 39 -20.37 -3.33 -3.61
C TYR A 39 -19.20 -3.12 -4.57
N LYS A 40 -19.47 -2.61 -5.79
CA LYS A 40 -18.47 -2.44 -6.85
C LYS A 40 -17.71 -1.13 -6.66
N ASN A 41 -18.42 -0.05 -6.40
CA ASN A 41 -17.86 1.28 -6.23
C ASN A 41 -17.59 1.63 -4.75
N GLY A 42 -18.14 0.85 -3.81
CA GLY A 42 -17.84 0.96 -2.38
C GLY A 42 -18.49 2.18 -1.72
N PHE A 43 -19.80 2.37 -1.90
CA PHE A 43 -20.55 3.42 -1.20
C PHE A 43 -21.88 2.90 -0.63
N ILE A 44 -22.39 3.62 0.35
CA ILE A 44 -23.70 3.41 0.98
C ILE A 44 -24.49 4.70 0.84
N GLN A 45 -25.76 4.57 0.44
CA GLN A 45 -26.72 5.67 0.43
C GLN A 45 -27.78 5.40 1.49
N TYR A 46 -28.01 6.36 2.37
CA TYR A 46 -29.01 6.27 3.42
C TYR A 46 -29.80 7.57 3.54
N ALA A 47 -31.04 7.44 3.97
CA ALA A 47 -31.93 8.55 4.23
C ALA A 47 -31.73 9.07 5.65
N VAL A 48 -31.60 10.38 5.78
CA VAL A 48 -31.65 11.10 7.06
C VAL A 48 -32.94 11.89 7.11
N MET A 49 -33.74 11.68 8.16
CA MET A 49 -34.90 12.52 8.43
C MET A 49 -34.50 13.62 9.40
N ASP A 50 -34.86 14.85 9.07
CA ASP A 50 -34.73 15.97 10.00
C ASP A 50 -35.73 15.78 11.14
N SER A 51 -35.22 15.41 12.32
CA SER A 51 -36.04 15.19 13.52
C SER A 51 -36.80 16.43 13.98
N LEU A 52 -36.52 17.61 13.42
CA LEU A 52 -37.13 18.88 13.80
C LEU A 52 -38.25 19.33 12.85
N ASN A 53 -38.41 18.70 11.68
CA ASN A 53 -39.44 19.06 10.70
C ASN A 53 -39.98 17.80 10.01
N GLU A 54 -41.11 17.28 10.50
CA GLU A 54 -41.79 16.07 10.00
C GLU A 54 -42.23 16.17 8.51
N ASP A 55 -42.34 17.39 7.96
CA ASP A 55 -42.69 17.65 6.56
C ASP A 55 -41.48 17.75 5.61
N SER A 56 -40.25 17.59 6.12
CA SER A 56 -39.04 17.67 5.31
C SER A 56 -38.87 16.41 4.46
N ALA A 57 -38.62 16.57 3.17
CA ALA A 57 -38.19 15.45 2.33
C ALA A 57 -36.91 14.85 2.90
N ALA A 58 -36.86 13.51 3.02
CA ALA A 58 -35.69 12.82 3.53
C ALA A 58 -34.45 13.16 2.70
N GLU A 59 -33.38 13.60 3.36
CA GLU A 59 -32.11 13.90 2.70
C GLU A 59 -31.36 12.60 2.42
N LEU A 60 -30.88 12.44 1.19
CA LEU A 60 -30.09 11.27 0.79
C LEU A 60 -28.61 11.57 0.94
N ILE A 61 -27.97 10.94 1.92
CA ILE A 61 -26.54 11.05 2.13
C ILE A 61 -25.83 9.86 1.49
N THR A 62 -24.77 10.14 0.72
CA THR A 62 -23.85 9.12 0.19
C THR A 62 -22.56 9.16 1.00
N VAL A 63 -22.14 8.01 1.51
CA VAL A 63 -20.83 7.85 2.15
C VAL A 63 -20.03 6.82 1.36
N THR A 64 -18.78 7.15 1.04
CA THR A 64 -17.86 6.22 0.39
C THR A 64 -17.02 5.46 1.41
N PHE A 65 -16.53 4.29 1.01
CA PHE A 65 -15.62 3.50 1.84
C PHE A 65 -14.34 4.27 2.17
N ILE A 66 -13.86 5.12 1.26
CA ILE A 66 -12.65 5.91 1.47
C ILE A 66 -12.88 6.90 2.61
N GLU A 67 -13.97 7.69 2.57
CA GLU A 67 -14.32 8.64 3.63
C GLU A 67 -14.55 7.94 4.97
N HIS A 68 -15.22 6.78 4.96
CA HIS A 68 -15.41 5.98 6.17
C HIS A 68 -14.07 5.50 6.76
N LEU A 69 -13.20 4.96 5.90
CA LEU A 69 -11.90 4.44 6.31
C LEU A 69 -11.00 5.55 6.84
N GLU A 70 -10.98 6.71 6.18
CA GLU A 70 -10.24 7.90 6.61
C GLU A 70 -10.72 8.40 7.98
N SER A 71 -12.03 8.55 8.18
CA SER A 71 -12.61 8.91 9.48
C SER A 71 -12.23 7.92 10.58
N LYS A 72 -12.29 6.61 10.28
CA LYS A 72 -11.92 5.56 11.22
C LYS A 72 -10.43 5.60 11.59
N ILE A 73 -9.56 5.80 10.61
CA ILE A 73 -8.12 5.93 10.81
C ILE A 73 -7.79 7.14 11.67
N ASN A 74 -8.44 8.28 11.43
CA ASN A 74 -8.26 9.48 12.24
C ASN A 74 -8.71 9.23 13.69
N SER A 75 -9.85 8.55 13.90
CA SER A 75 -10.27 8.15 15.25
C SER A 75 -9.27 7.20 15.92
N GLU A 76 -8.71 6.25 15.18
CA GLU A 76 -7.70 5.32 15.70
C GLU A 76 -6.38 6.02 16.03
N MET A 77 -6.02 7.10 15.33
CA MET A 77 -4.86 7.92 15.67
C MET A 77 -4.95 8.47 17.09
N PHE A 78 -6.11 9.04 17.47
CA PHE A 78 -6.35 9.54 18.83
C PHE A 78 -6.26 8.40 19.87
N ASN A 79 -6.85 7.24 19.58
CA ASN A 79 -6.76 6.07 20.46
C ASN A 79 -5.30 5.61 20.67
N VAL A 80 -4.48 5.69 19.62
CA VAL A 80 -3.05 5.36 19.70
C VAL A 80 -2.30 6.33 20.60
N LEU A 81 -2.55 7.63 20.47
CA LEU A 81 -1.94 8.66 21.32
C LEU A 81 -2.31 8.45 22.78
N ASP A 82 -3.59 8.28 23.08
CA ASP A 82 -4.07 8.01 24.44
C ASP A 82 -3.42 6.75 25.04
N HIS A 83 -3.27 5.70 24.23
CA HIS A 83 -2.63 4.47 24.69
C HIS A 83 -1.13 4.66 24.94
N ILE A 84 -0.43 5.42 24.10
CA ILE A 84 0.98 5.76 24.30
C ILE A 84 1.14 6.59 25.58
N ASP A 85 0.31 7.61 25.78
CA ASP A 85 0.29 8.44 26.97
C ASP A 85 0.11 7.60 28.24
N ASN A 86 -0.92 6.75 28.27
CA ASN A 86 -1.19 5.86 29.40
C ASN A 86 -0.04 4.89 29.65
N SER A 87 0.56 4.34 28.58
CA SER A 87 1.73 3.47 28.69
C SER A 87 2.92 4.21 29.30
N LEU A 88 3.16 5.46 28.90
CA LEU A 88 4.26 6.27 29.42
C LEU A 88 4.06 6.63 30.88
N LEU A 89 2.84 7.02 31.27
CA LEU A 89 2.48 7.29 32.66
C LEU A 89 2.67 6.07 33.57
N SER A 90 2.53 4.85 33.03
CA SER A 90 2.75 3.61 33.78
C SER A 90 4.22 3.21 33.95
N ILE A 91 5.15 3.89 33.27
CA ILE A 91 6.58 3.60 33.32
C ILE A 91 7.26 4.59 34.25
N ASP A 92 7.70 4.13 35.41
CA ASP A 92 8.33 4.97 36.46
C ASP A 92 9.77 5.43 36.13
N ASP A 93 10.36 4.96 35.04
CA ASP A 93 11.76 5.20 34.66
C ASP A 93 11.84 5.94 33.31
N GLU A 94 12.34 7.17 33.36
CA GLU A 94 12.49 8.05 32.20
C GLU A 94 13.34 7.43 31.06
N LYS A 95 14.35 6.61 31.40
CA LYS A 95 15.13 5.89 30.37
C LYS A 95 14.28 4.81 29.71
N LYS A 96 13.44 4.10 30.47
CA LYS A 96 12.52 3.09 29.92
C LYS A 96 11.42 3.74 29.09
N GLN A 97 10.93 4.91 29.47
CA GLN A 97 10.01 5.73 28.66
C GLN A 97 10.66 6.08 27.31
N GLY A 98 11.92 6.53 27.33
CA GLY A 98 12.68 6.80 26.11
C GLY A 98 12.85 5.56 25.21
N VAL A 99 13.14 4.40 25.78
CA VAL A 99 13.24 3.13 25.02
C VAL A 99 11.88 2.71 24.43
N TYR A 100 10.79 2.91 25.17
CA TYR A 100 9.44 2.65 24.70
C TYR A 100 9.11 3.52 23.48
N LEU A 101 9.30 4.84 23.59
CA LEU A 101 9.07 5.78 22.49
C LEU A 101 9.94 5.48 21.26
N LYS A 102 11.23 5.16 21.45
CA LYS A 102 12.10 4.71 20.34
C LYS A 102 11.58 3.44 19.66
N THR A 103 10.96 2.53 20.41
CA THR A 103 10.33 1.32 19.86
C THR A 103 9.07 1.65 19.05
N ILE A 104 8.27 2.61 19.54
CA ILE A 104 7.12 3.14 18.80
C ILE A 104 7.57 3.79 17.49
N TYR A 105 8.55 4.70 17.51
CA TYR A 105 9.07 5.35 16.30
C TYR A 105 9.62 4.36 15.28
N LYS A 106 10.36 3.34 15.71
CA LYS A 106 10.84 2.29 14.81
C LYS A 106 9.69 1.55 14.13
N THR A 107 8.63 1.25 14.88
CA THR A 107 7.44 0.59 14.34
C THR A 107 6.70 1.51 13.37
N LEU A 108 6.53 2.78 13.74
CA LEU A 108 5.87 3.79 12.93
C LEU A 108 6.59 4.04 11.61
N ASN A 109 7.91 4.22 11.62
CA ASN A 109 8.74 4.36 10.42
C ASN A 109 8.59 3.15 9.47
N SER A 110 8.52 1.94 10.04
CA SER A 110 8.29 0.73 9.23
C SER A 110 6.90 0.76 8.58
N LEU A 111 5.87 1.14 9.33
CA LEU A 111 4.49 1.23 8.83
C LEU A 111 4.33 2.33 7.78
N ILE A 112 4.96 3.49 7.95
CA ILE A 112 4.97 4.57 6.96
C ILE A 112 5.56 4.06 5.65
N LEU A 113 6.73 3.40 5.70
CA LEU A 113 7.36 2.83 4.51
C LEU A 113 6.44 1.82 3.81
N TYR A 114 5.78 0.93 4.57
CA TYR A 114 4.82 -0.01 3.99
C TYR A 114 3.61 0.69 3.38
N ALA A 115 3.06 1.71 4.05
CA ALA A 115 1.91 2.46 3.58
C ALA A 115 2.23 3.28 2.32
N GLU A 116 3.43 3.86 2.23
CA GLU A 116 3.94 4.51 1.01
C GLU A 116 4.12 3.50 -0.13
N GLN A 117 4.60 2.28 0.17
CA GLN A 117 4.70 1.22 -0.84
C GLN A 117 3.34 0.65 -1.28
N LEU A 118 2.23 0.98 -0.61
CA LEU A 118 0.89 0.72 -1.12
C LEU A 118 0.53 1.62 -2.32
N GLU A 119 1.43 2.50 -2.78
CA GLU A 119 1.27 3.42 -3.92
C GLU A 119 0.75 2.80 -5.23
N ASP A 120 0.87 1.49 -5.45
CA ASP A 120 0.17 0.81 -6.55
C ASP A 120 -1.38 0.86 -6.40
N LEU A 121 -1.89 1.37 -5.27
CA LEU A 121 -3.28 1.71 -4.95
C LEU A 121 -3.35 3.18 -4.42
N ASN A 122 -3.12 4.19 -5.28
CA ASN A 122 -3.24 5.64 -4.99
C ASN A 122 -4.41 6.05 -4.06
N GLN A 123 -5.50 5.28 -4.05
CA GLN A 123 -6.69 5.50 -3.23
C GLN A 123 -6.47 5.45 -1.70
N TYR A 124 -5.35 4.91 -1.18
CA TYR A 124 -5.12 4.76 0.28
C TYR A 124 -3.91 5.53 0.82
N ILE A 125 -3.39 6.50 0.08
CA ILE A 125 -2.20 7.28 0.48
C ILE A 125 -2.39 8.03 1.81
N PHE A 126 -3.63 8.36 2.16
CA PHE A 126 -3.98 9.02 3.43
C PHE A 126 -3.60 8.20 4.68
N ILE A 127 -3.45 6.87 4.57
CA ILE A 127 -2.91 6.03 5.66
C ILE A 127 -1.48 6.46 5.99
N ALA A 128 -0.65 6.68 4.96
CA ALA A 128 0.73 7.11 5.14
C ALA A 128 0.81 8.53 5.73
N TYR A 129 -0.07 9.43 5.31
CA TYR A 129 -0.16 10.79 5.86
C TYR A 129 -0.55 10.76 7.35
N THR A 130 -1.58 10.00 7.72
CA THR A 130 -2.00 9.89 9.13
C THR A 130 -0.87 9.37 10.01
N LEU A 131 -0.11 8.37 9.54
CA LEU A 131 1.04 7.84 10.29
C LEU A 131 2.18 8.86 10.41
N LYS A 132 2.37 9.73 9.42
CA LYS A 132 3.33 10.85 9.49
C LYS A 132 2.87 11.93 10.47
N ASP A 133 1.58 12.23 10.49
CA ASP A 133 1.01 13.21 11.42
C ASP A 133 1.13 12.71 12.87
N LEU A 134 0.79 11.43 13.12
CA LEU A 134 1.03 10.77 14.39
C LEU A 134 2.51 10.85 14.81
N LYS A 135 3.43 10.68 13.87
CA LYS A 135 4.87 10.81 14.14
C LYS A 135 5.22 12.22 14.60
N ALA A 136 4.74 13.22 13.86
CA ALA A 136 5.01 14.62 14.13
C ALA A 136 4.46 15.02 15.51
N GLU A 137 3.26 14.57 15.85
CA GLU A 137 2.62 14.83 17.14
C GLU A 137 3.40 14.20 18.31
N LEU A 138 3.89 12.97 18.15
CA LEU A 138 4.74 12.34 19.17
C LEU A 138 6.07 13.07 19.34
N ILE A 139 6.68 13.54 18.25
CA ILE A 139 7.94 14.30 18.30
C ILE A 139 7.72 15.63 19.03
N ASP A 140 6.67 16.36 18.67
CA ASP A 140 6.31 17.64 19.29
C ASP A 140 6.04 17.48 20.79
N LYS A 141 5.27 16.46 21.16
CA LYS A 141 4.85 16.21 22.55
C LYS A 141 5.97 15.73 23.46
N TYR A 142 6.86 14.86 22.96
CA TYR A 142 7.85 14.17 23.79
C TYR A 142 9.30 14.63 23.57
N GLY A 143 9.57 15.42 22.53
CA GLY A 143 10.89 16.02 22.29
C GLY A 143 12.03 15.01 22.09
N ILE A 144 11.72 13.74 21.82
CA ILE A 144 12.74 12.71 21.57
C ILE A 144 13.12 12.77 20.10
N ASP A 145 14.37 13.14 19.85
CA ASP A 145 14.96 13.15 18.51
C ASP A 145 14.84 11.77 17.86
N ASP A 146 14.40 11.76 16.60
CA ASP A 146 14.35 10.56 15.77
C ASP A 146 15.77 10.16 15.35
N ASP A 147 16.54 9.57 16.28
CA ASP A 147 17.83 8.95 16.00
C ASP A 147 17.73 7.80 14.96
N ALA A 148 16.52 7.39 14.56
CA ALA A 148 16.30 6.34 13.56
C ALA A 148 16.34 6.85 12.11
N ILE A 149 16.70 8.13 11.87
CA ILE A 149 17.14 8.65 10.56
C ILE A 149 18.66 8.51 10.38
N ALA A 150 19.29 7.48 10.94
CA ALA A 150 20.36 6.88 10.17
C ALA A 150 19.67 6.05 9.07
N GLN A 151 19.79 6.49 7.82
CA GLN A 151 19.67 5.64 6.63
C GLN A 151 20.72 4.50 6.64
N LYS A 152 20.87 3.78 7.76
CA LYS A 152 21.33 2.41 7.70
C LYS A 152 20.21 1.69 6.98
N LYS A 153 20.45 1.40 5.69
CA LYS A 153 19.88 0.25 4.99
C LYS A 153 19.63 -0.80 6.05
N ILE A 154 18.36 -0.98 6.44
CA ILE A 154 18.01 -1.99 7.40
C ILE A 154 18.36 -3.28 6.67
N ASN A 155 19.48 -3.89 7.02
CA ASN A 155 19.66 -5.31 6.76
C ASN A 155 18.64 -5.96 7.69
N LEU A 156 17.42 -6.14 7.17
CA LEU A 156 16.38 -6.89 7.85
C LEU A 156 16.99 -8.24 8.22
N PRO A 157 16.73 -8.77 9.44
CA PRO A 157 16.85 -10.19 9.63
C PRO A 157 15.88 -10.83 8.65
N THR A 158 16.43 -11.51 7.66
CA THR A 158 15.74 -12.42 6.76
C THR A 158 15.18 -13.57 7.60
N SER A 159 14.14 -13.30 8.39
CA SER A 159 13.22 -14.36 8.78
C SER A 159 12.62 -14.83 7.46
N ALA A 160 12.78 -16.12 7.18
CA ALA A 160 12.31 -16.79 6.00
C ALA A 160 10.78 -16.69 5.87
N GLN A 161 10.27 -15.53 5.48
CA GLN A 161 9.07 -15.44 4.69
C GLN A 161 9.50 -15.82 3.28
N THR A 162 9.22 -17.07 2.92
CA THR A 162 9.12 -17.52 1.54
C THR A 162 8.50 -16.40 0.71
N SER A 163 9.32 -15.73 -0.11
CA SER A 163 8.84 -14.68 -0.98
C SER A 163 7.75 -15.30 -1.84
N HIS A 164 6.52 -14.77 -1.79
CA HIS A 164 5.49 -15.12 -2.77
C HIS A 164 5.86 -14.69 -4.21
N LYS A 165 7.12 -14.28 -4.44
CA LYS A 165 7.69 -13.95 -5.75
C LYS A 165 7.86 -15.22 -6.57
N LEU A 166 7.51 -15.12 -7.84
CA LEU A 166 7.66 -16.16 -8.83
C LEU A 166 9.13 -16.27 -9.24
N GLN A 167 9.68 -17.48 -9.15
CA GLN A 167 11.00 -17.77 -9.69
C GLN A 167 10.91 -17.90 -11.20
N TRP A 168 11.56 -16.98 -11.91
CA TRP A 168 11.70 -17.03 -13.35
C TRP A 168 12.85 -17.97 -13.70
N MET A 169 12.51 -19.14 -14.23
CA MET A 169 13.50 -20.16 -14.62
C MET A 169 14.24 -19.83 -15.92
N GLY A 170 13.84 -18.78 -16.64
CA GLY A 170 14.51 -18.31 -17.86
C GLY A 170 15.54 -17.21 -17.58
N LYS A 171 16.14 -16.67 -18.65
CA LYS A 171 17.01 -15.49 -18.54
C LYS A 171 16.17 -14.26 -18.16
N SER A 172 16.56 -13.50 -17.13
CA SER A 172 15.86 -12.27 -16.68
C SER A 172 15.65 -11.27 -17.81
N LYS A 173 16.66 -11.14 -18.68
CA LYS A 173 16.62 -10.28 -19.86
C LYS A 173 15.45 -10.61 -20.81
N VAL A 174 15.06 -11.88 -20.92
CA VAL A 174 13.91 -12.31 -21.75
C VAL A 174 12.59 -11.88 -21.11
N LEU A 175 12.44 -12.09 -19.79
CA LEU A 175 11.27 -11.65 -19.04
C LEU A 175 11.06 -10.13 -19.14
N ILE A 176 12.11 -9.36 -18.89
CA ILE A 176 12.02 -7.89 -18.91
C ILE A 176 11.72 -7.39 -20.33
N THR A 177 12.29 -8.04 -21.36
CA THR A 177 12.00 -7.71 -22.76
C THR A 177 10.54 -8.04 -23.11
N LEU A 178 10.00 -9.17 -22.66
CA LEU A 178 8.58 -9.49 -22.85
C LEU A 178 7.69 -8.37 -22.32
N PHE A 179 7.91 -7.93 -21.08
CA PHE A 179 7.11 -6.85 -20.51
C PHE A 179 7.27 -5.54 -21.28
N TYR A 180 8.50 -5.22 -21.72
CA TYR A 180 8.74 -4.11 -22.64
C TYR A 180 7.83 -4.18 -23.88
N ASP A 181 7.74 -5.34 -24.50
CA ASP A 181 6.98 -5.54 -25.72
C ASP A 181 5.48 -5.35 -25.50
N LEU A 182 4.99 -5.87 -24.36
CA LEU A 182 3.59 -5.76 -23.99
C LEU A 182 3.15 -4.30 -23.80
N TYR A 183 3.97 -3.45 -23.15
CA TYR A 183 3.58 -2.06 -22.84
C TYR A 183 4.01 -1.03 -23.91
N SER A 184 5.03 -1.31 -24.71
CA SER A 184 5.57 -0.37 -25.71
C SER A 184 5.15 -0.69 -27.15
N ASN A 185 4.81 -1.95 -27.44
CA ASN A 185 4.39 -2.46 -28.74
C ASN A 185 5.29 -2.07 -29.94
N VAL A 186 6.60 -2.11 -29.72
CA VAL A 186 7.60 -1.65 -30.70
C VAL A 186 7.64 -2.49 -31.99
N GLU A 187 7.15 -3.73 -31.99
CA GLU A 187 7.25 -4.62 -33.17
C GLU A 187 6.01 -4.64 -34.07
N ASN A 188 4.82 -4.22 -33.62
CA ASN A 188 3.57 -4.45 -34.36
C ASN A 188 2.78 -3.19 -34.76
N GLY A 189 3.33 -1.98 -34.59
CA GLY A 189 2.76 -0.75 -35.14
C GLY A 189 1.32 -0.40 -34.68
N GLY A 190 0.89 -0.90 -33.53
CA GLY A 190 -0.48 -0.71 -33.00
C GLY A 190 -0.51 -0.26 -31.54
N GLU A 191 -1.69 -0.29 -30.92
CA GLU A 191 -1.85 -0.02 -29.48
C GLU A 191 -1.06 -1.03 -28.62
N PRO A 192 -0.64 -0.69 -27.39
CA PRO A 192 -0.03 -1.66 -26.50
C PRO A 192 -0.96 -2.84 -26.14
N LEU A 193 -0.37 -3.96 -25.72
CA LEU A 193 -1.11 -5.11 -25.19
C LEU A 193 -1.53 -4.89 -23.74
N ILE A 194 -0.75 -4.11 -22.99
CA ILE A 194 -1.07 -3.69 -21.64
C ILE A 194 -0.96 -2.17 -21.51
N ARG A 195 -1.90 -1.55 -20.78
CA ARG A 195 -1.86 -0.11 -20.49
C ARG A 195 -1.12 0.11 -19.18
N ALA A 196 0.17 0.43 -19.26
CA ALA A 196 1.03 0.69 -18.11
C ALA A 196 2.13 1.70 -18.44
N THR A 197 2.65 2.38 -17.42
CA THR A 197 3.86 3.20 -17.52
C THR A 197 5.12 2.35 -17.34
N LYS A 198 6.29 2.87 -17.76
CA LYS A 198 7.59 2.22 -17.53
C LYS A 198 7.82 1.91 -16.05
N GLU A 199 7.46 2.84 -15.15
CA GLU A 199 7.67 2.67 -13.71
C GLU A 199 6.76 1.60 -13.13
N GLN A 200 5.48 1.54 -13.55
CA GLN A 200 4.56 0.47 -13.14
C GLN A 200 5.07 -0.92 -13.56
N VAL A 201 5.59 -1.05 -14.79
CA VAL A 201 6.15 -2.31 -15.28
C VAL A 201 7.40 -2.71 -14.49
N LYS A 202 8.28 -1.75 -14.19
CA LYS A 202 9.49 -1.96 -13.39
C LYS A 202 9.13 -2.42 -11.97
N ASN A 203 8.22 -1.74 -11.29
CA ASN A 203 7.77 -2.10 -9.95
C ASN A 203 7.14 -3.49 -9.93
N PHE A 204 6.27 -3.78 -10.90
CA PHE A 204 5.66 -5.11 -11.04
C PHE A 204 6.72 -6.21 -11.16
N LEU A 205 7.73 -6.04 -12.01
CA LEU A 205 8.81 -7.01 -12.19
C LEU A 205 9.59 -7.23 -10.89
N LEU A 206 10.04 -6.16 -10.24
CA LEU A 206 10.87 -6.23 -9.02
C LEU A 206 10.11 -6.81 -7.82
N ASN A 207 8.80 -6.56 -7.73
CA ASN A 207 7.97 -7.01 -6.62
C ASN A 207 7.48 -8.44 -6.78
N ASN A 208 7.39 -8.97 -8.00
CA ASN A 208 6.78 -10.27 -8.26
C ASN A 208 7.73 -11.35 -8.76
N PHE A 209 8.96 -11.03 -9.21
CA PHE A 209 9.87 -12.01 -9.78
C PHE A 209 11.24 -12.07 -9.10
N ILE A 210 11.82 -13.27 -9.09
CA ILE A 210 13.23 -13.56 -8.78
C ILE A 210 13.86 -14.35 -9.93
N GLU A 211 15.18 -14.32 -10.04
CA GLU A 211 15.98 -15.00 -11.05
C GLU A 211 16.05 -16.51 -10.80
N SER A 212 16.56 -17.26 -11.78
CA SER A 212 16.66 -18.73 -11.72
C SER A 212 17.55 -19.23 -10.57
N ASP A 213 18.48 -18.43 -10.09
CA ASP A 213 19.35 -18.72 -8.94
C ASP A 213 18.74 -18.29 -7.59
N GLY A 214 17.50 -17.79 -7.60
CA GLY A 214 16.79 -17.30 -6.42
C GLY A 214 17.12 -15.85 -6.05
N GLN A 215 17.99 -15.16 -6.79
CA GLN A 215 18.33 -13.76 -6.54
C GLN A 215 17.23 -12.82 -7.03
N PRO A 216 17.04 -11.64 -6.41
CA PRO A 216 16.10 -10.65 -6.92
C PRO A 216 16.58 -10.08 -8.26
N LEU A 217 15.62 -9.73 -9.13
CA LEU A 217 15.92 -9.00 -10.37
C LEU A 217 16.67 -7.71 -10.07
N SER A 218 17.72 -7.43 -10.84
CA SER A 218 18.49 -6.19 -10.72
C SER A 218 17.69 -4.96 -11.19
N PRO A 219 17.44 -3.95 -10.33
CA PRO A 219 16.71 -2.73 -10.71
C PRO A 219 17.35 -1.97 -11.87
N SER A 220 18.68 -1.94 -11.92
CA SER A 220 19.42 -1.25 -13.00
C SER A 220 19.30 -2.00 -14.32
N SER A 221 19.28 -3.34 -14.29
CA SER A 221 19.04 -4.17 -15.47
C SER A 221 17.62 -3.98 -15.99
N VAL A 222 16.62 -3.98 -15.10
CA VAL A 222 15.21 -3.72 -15.46
C VAL A 222 15.07 -2.36 -16.12
N ASP A 223 15.57 -1.30 -15.46
CA ASP A 223 15.46 0.07 -15.99
C ASP A 223 16.16 0.25 -17.35
N THR A 224 17.34 -0.35 -17.50
CA THR A 224 18.12 -0.30 -18.74
C THR A 224 17.36 -0.96 -19.90
N ILE A 225 16.79 -2.15 -19.69
CA ILE A 225 16.12 -2.91 -20.75
C ILE A 225 14.78 -2.26 -21.14
N LEU A 226 14.05 -1.70 -20.18
CA LEU A 226 12.79 -1.00 -20.43
C LEU A 226 13.01 0.38 -21.10
N THR A 227 14.25 0.86 -21.21
CA THR A 227 14.52 2.17 -21.83
C THR A 227 14.48 2.07 -23.37
N PRO A 228 13.67 2.89 -24.07
CA PRO A 228 13.52 2.81 -25.54
C PRO A 228 14.82 2.90 -26.34
N SER A 229 15.76 3.76 -25.92
CA SER A 229 17.06 3.97 -26.60
C SER A 229 18.09 2.84 -26.38
N LYS A 230 17.77 1.83 -25.57
CA LYS A 230 18.70 0.75 -25.17
C LYS A 230 18.32 -0.60 -25.78
N GLU A 231 17.91 -0.60 -27.05
CA GLU A 231 17.51 -1.82 -27.77
C GLU A 231 18.56 -2.93 -27.74
N SER A 232 19.86 -2.57 -27.86
CA SER A 232 20.97 -3.54 -27.80
C SER A 232 21.05 -4.32 -26.49
N LYS A 233 20.39 -3.84 -25.42
CA LYS A 233 20.32 -4.52 -24.12
C LYS A 233 19.12 -5.47 -24.00
N ARG A 234 18.15 -5.43 -24.94
CA ARG A 234 16.99 -6.34 -24.98
C ARG A 234 17.35 -7.72 -25.53
N ALA A 235 16.50 -8.70 -25.24
CA ALA A 235 16.66 -10.07 -25.74
C ALA A 235 16.77 -10.08 -27.26
N LEU A 236 17.68 -10.89 -27.80
CA LEU A 236 17.84 -11.05 -29.24
C LEU A 236 16.57 -11.67 -29.82
N LYS A 237 16.26 -11.39 -31.09
CA LYS A 237 15.02 -11.85 -31.74
C LYS A 237 14.78 -13.36 -31.63
N GLY A 238 15.82 -14.19 -31.60
CA GLY A 238 15.70 -15.64 -31.42
C GLY A 238 15.43 -16.12 -29.98
N ASP A 239 15.77 -15.30 -28.98
CA ASP A 239 15.56 -15.58 -27.54
C ASP A 239 14.29 -14.88 -27.00
N ARG A 240 13.67 -14.02 -27.80
CA ARG A 240 12.53 -13.17 -27.42
C ARG A 240 11.22 -13.95 -27.56
N ILE A 241 10.32 -13.76 -26.60
CA ILE A 241 8.97 -14.34 -26.66
C ILE A 241 8.17 -13.58 -27.71
N ASP A 242 7.70 -14.29 -28.73
CA ASP A 242 6.92 -13.69 -29.82
C ASP A 242 5.51 -13.31 -29.33
N THR A 243 5.25 -12.01 -29.27
CA THR A 243 3.95 -11.45 -28.86
C THR A 243 3.06 -11.09 -30.06
N SER A 244 3.54 -11.25 -31.30
CA SER A 244 2.83 -10.80 -32.52
C SER A 244 1.48 -11.50 -32.73
N LYS A 245 1.36 -12.76 -32.31
CA LYS A 245 0.13 -13.56 -32.44
C LYS A 245 -0.93 -13.29 -31.37
N LEU A 246 -0.63 -12.45 -30.37
CA LEU A 246 -1.57 -12.19 -29.26
C LEU A 246 -2.70 -11.23 -29.63
N LYS A 247 -2.62 -10.56 -30.79
CA LYS A 247 -3.61 -9.59 -31.28
C LYS A 247 -4.44 -10.05 -32.48
N GLU A 248 -4.48 -11.34 -32.80
CA GLU A 248 -5.32 -11.81 -33.92
C GLU A 248 -6.78 -11.36 -33.71
N LYS A 249 -7.20 -10.35 -34.50
CA LYS A 249 -8.60 -9.94 -34.61
C LYS A 249 -9.34 -11.11 -35.24
N LYS A 250 -10.25 -11.72 -34.47
CA LYS A 250 -11.42 -12.39 -35.06
C LYS A 250 -12.36 -11.34 -35.63
#